data_AF-A0A950A4B3-F1
#
_entry.id   AF-A0A950A4B3-F1
#
_cell.length_a   1.000
_cell.length_b   1.000
_cell.length_c   1.000
_cell.angle_alpha   90.00
_cell.angle_beta   90.00
_cell.angle_gamma   90.00
#
_symmetry.space_group_name_H-M   'P 1'
#
loop_
_entity.id
_entity.type
_entity.pdbx_description
1 polymer ?
#
loop_
_entity_poly.entity_id
_entity_poly.type
_entity_poly.pdbx_seq_one_letter_code
_entity_poly.pdbx_strand_id
1 'polypeptide(L)'
;MLLRPRRYVRAPRGRVERRGGGTGNSGGLGSWREAFLRAPYLRDVFIAIGVLSETFETAITWDRFPDFHRSVLERTTAAVHDVCGAGTVTCRFTHVYPDGPAPYYTILAPARRGAELEQWAEIKRAASDAVIGGGGTITHHHAVGREHRAWYDRQRPEPFAAALRAAKAAVDPTGALNPGVLFDSVRGRPAGELGGVT
;
A
#
# COMPACT_ATOMS: atom_id res chain seq x y z
N MET A 1 14.67 -39.49 -5.53
CA MET A 1 14.41 -38.50 -4.47
C MET A 1 12.92 -38.17 -4.49
N LEU A 2 12.10 -38.86 -3.68
CA LEU A 2 10.65 -38.69 -3.68
C LEU A 2 10.26 -37.47 -2.83
N LEU A 3 9.57 -36.51 -3.43
CA LEU A 3 8.94 -35.39 -2.74
C LEU A 3 7.74 -35.90 -1.93
N ARG A 4 7.82 -35.76 -0.60
CA ARG A 4 6.66 -35.98 0.29
C ARG A 4 5.68 -34.81 0.16
N PRO A 5 4.36 -35.05 0.09
CA PRO A 5 3.38 -33.98 0.07
C PRO A 5 3.36 -33.23 1.41
N ARG A 6 3.40 -31.89 1.36
CA ARG A 6 3.19 -31.02 2.52
C ARG A 6 1.75 -31.19 3.01
N ARG A 7 1.59 -31.56 4.27
CA ARG A 7 0.27 -31.56 4.95
C ARG A 7 -0.16 -30.12 5.15
N TYR A 8 -1.24 -29.70 4.50
CA TYR A 8 -1.96 -28.49 4.89
C TYR A 8 -2.54 -28.73 6.29
N VAL A 9 -2.06 -27.95 7.27
CA VAL A 9 -2.68 -27.89 8.59
C VAL A 9 -4.03 -27.21 8.40
N ARG A 10 -5.11 -27.95 8.60
CA ARG A 10 -6.47 -27.42 8.55
C ARG A 10 -6.61 -26.42 9.70
N ALA A 11 -6.92 -25.16 9.39
CA ALA A 11 -7.21 -24.16 10.41
C ALA A 11 -8.32 -24.67 11.35
N PRO A 12 -8.24 -24.42 12.67
CA PRO A 12 -9.33 -24.77 13.59
C PRO A 12 -10.62 -24.10 13.10
N ARG A 13 -11.70 -24.88 13.00
CA ARG A 13 -13.04 -24.31 12.78
C ARG A 13 -13.47 -23.57 14.04
N GLY A 14 -13.03 -22.33 14.19
CA GLY A 14 -13.60 -21.41 15.16
C GLY A 14 -15.08 -21.24 14.85
N ARG A 15 -15.93 -21.44 15.85
CA ARG A 15 -17.37 -21.17 15.77
C ARG A 15 -17.54 -19.67 15.55
N VAL A 16 -17.97 -19.25 14.36
CA VAL A 16 -18.47 -17.89 14.15
C VAL A 16 -19.79 -17.80 14.89
N GLU A 17 -19.77 -17.22 16.09
CA GLU A 17 -21.00 -16.82 16.75
C GLU A 17 -21.67 -15.74 15.89
N ARG A 18 -22.83 -16.09 15.32
CA ARG A 18 -23.71 -15.11 14.69
C ARG A 18 -24.25 -14.18 15.77
N ARG A 19 -23.52 -13.10 16.08
CA ARG A 19 -24.17 -11.91 16.63
C ARG A 19 -25.08 -11.37 15.53
N GLY A 20 -26.38 -11.38 15.79
CA GLY A 20 -27.42 -10.99 14.83
C GLY A 20 -27.27 -9.53 14.39
N GLY A 21 -26.54 -9.30 13.30
CA GLY A 21 -26.62 -8.09 12.49
C GLY A 21 -27.51 -8.37 11.29
N GLY A 22 -28.64 -7.68 11.19
CA GLY A 22 -29.62 -7.89 10.12
C GLY A 22 -28.99 -7.81 8.72
N THR A 23 -29.18 -8.87 7.93
CA THR A 23 -28.69 -9.00 6.55
C THR A 23 -29.64 -8.33 5.55
N GLY A 24 -30.03 -7.09 5.83
CA GLY A 24 -30.86 -6.27 4.94
C GLY A 24 -30.03 -5.26 4.15
N ASN A 25 -30.49 -4.91 2.95
CA ASN A 25 -29.92 -3.85 2.10
C ASN A 25 -29.96 -2.44 2.75
N SER A 26 -30.59 -2.32 3.91
CA SER A 26 -30.72 -1.12 4.75
C SER A 26 -29.88 -1.17 6.04
N GLY A 27 -29.08 -2.21 6.25
CA GLY A 27 -28.18 -2.36 7.41
C GLY A 27 -26.74 -1.87 7.15
N GLY A 28 -25.80 -2.23 8.04
CA GLY A 28 -24.39 -1.82 7.97
C GLY A 28 -23.67 -2.15 6.64
N LEU A 29 -24.17 -3.13 5.87
CA LEU A 29 -23.68 -3.44 4.53
C LEU A 29 -24.07 -2.38 3.49
N GLY A 30 -25.29 -1.84 3.57
CA GLY A 30 -25.76 -0.78 2.68
C GLY A 30 -25.05 0.54 2.97
N SER A 31 -24.88 0.88 4.26
CA SER A 31 -24.12 2.08 4.67
C SER A 31 -22.64 1.98 4.29
N TRP A 32 -22.02 0.80 4.44
CA TRP A 32 -20.66 0.56 3.99
C TRP A 32 -20.53 0.72 2.47
N ARG A 33 -21.47 0.16 1.69
CA ARG A 33 -21.45 0.27 0.22
C ARG A 33 -21.56 1.72 -0.24
N GLU A 34 -22.49 2.48 0.33
CA GLU A 34 -22.62 3.91 0.04
C GLU A 34 -21.36 4.69 0.43
N ALA A 35 -20.82 4.45 1.62
CA ALA A 35 -19.58 5.09 2.06
C ALA A 35 -18.41 4.75 1.13
N PHE A 36 -18.32 3.50 0.66
CA PHE A 36 -17.30 3.06 -0.30
C PHE A 36 -17.43 3.78 -1.65
N LEU A 37 -18.64 3.88 -2.20
CA LEU A 37 -18.89 4.60 -3.46
C LEU A 37 -18.59 6.09 -3.36
N ARG A 38 -18.84 6.70 -2.19
CA ARG A 38 -18.62 8.13 -1.96
C ARG A 38 -17.18 8.48 -1.58
N ALA A 39 -16.40 7.52 -1.09
CA ALA A 39 -15.06 7.77 -0.57
C ALA A 39 -14.13 8.52 -1.56
N PRO A 40 -14.11 8.23 -2.88
CA PRO A 40 -13.29 8.99 -3.82
C PRO A 40 -13.68 10.47 -3.92
N TYR A 41 -14.99 10.78 -3.89
CA TYR A 41 -15.48 12.15 -3.94
C TYR A 41 -15.22 12.90 -2.62
N LEU A 42 -15.28 12.18 -1.50
CA LEU A 42 -14.95 12.75 -0.19
C LEU A 42 -13.47 13.16 -0.10
N ARG A 43 -12.58 12.46 -0.82
CA ARG A 43 -11.16 12.82 -0.90
C ARG A 43 -10.97 14.22 -1.50
N ASP A 44 -11.69 14.55 -2.56
CA ASP A 44 -11.57 15.87 -3.20
C ASP A 44 -12.00 16.98 -2.25
N VAL A 45 -13.06 16.74 -1.45
CA VAL A 45 -13.48 17.65 -0.39
C VAL A 45 -12.42 17.79 0.69
N PHE A 46 -11.82 16.68 1.14
CA PHE A 46 -10.73 16.71 2.12
C PHE A 46 -9.56 17.55 1.64
N ILE A 47 -9.11 17.36 0.40
CA ILE A 47 -8.03 18.15 -0.18
C ILE A 47 -8.41 19.64 -0.22
N ALA A 48 -9.64 19.96 -0.66
CA ALA A 48 -10.11 21.34 -0.74
C ALA A 48 -10.15 22.08 0.62
N ILE A 49 -10.36 21.35 1.72
CA ILE A 49 -10.38 21.91 3.09
C ILE A 49 -9.05 21.75 3.83
N GLY A 50 -7.98 21.37 3.14
CA GLY A 50 -6.63 21.26 3.73
C GLY A 50 -6.43 20.01 4.59
N VAL A 51 -7.12 18.91 4.26
CA VAL A 51 -6.88 17.58 4.84
C VAL A 51 -6.07 16.75 3.86
N LEU A 52 -4.85 16.39 4.26
CA LEU A 52 -4.06 15.36 3.61
C LEU A 52 -4.80 14.04 3.80
N SER A 53 -5.15 13.41 2.67
CA SER A 53 -5.85 12.13 2.64
C SER A 53 -5.08 11.14 1.78
N GLU A 54 -4.52 10.12 2.43
CA GLU A 54 -3.67 9.14 1.78
C GLU A 54 -3.98 7.73 2.26
N THR A 55 -3.68 6.77 1.41
CA THR A 55 -3.81 5.35 1.64
C THR A 55 -2.53 4.63 1.23
N PHE A 56 -2.22 3.56 1.95
CA PHE A 56 -1.21 2.61 1.51
C PHE A 56 -1.64 1.21 1.91
N GLU A 57 -1.08 0.21 1.24
CA GLU A 57 -1.56 -1.15 1.32
C GLU A 57 -0.41 -2.12 1.10
N THR A 58 -0.55 -3.31 1.67
CA THR A 58 0.52 -4.32 1.73
C THR A 58 -0.11 -5.69 1.91
N ALA A 59 0.69 -6.74 1.85
CA ALA A 59 0.33 -8.09 2.27
C ALA A 59 1.43 -8.67 3.18
N ILE A 60 1.01 -9.49 4.15
CA ILE A 60 1.88 -10.18 5.12
C ILE A 60 1.24 -11.51 5.52
N THR A 61 2.00 -12.47 6.03
CA THR A 61 1.46 -13.75 6.53
C THR A 61 0.82 -13.62 7.92
N TRP A 62 -0.13 -14.51 8.24
CA TRP A 62 -0.88 -14.48 9.50
C TRP A 62 -0.01 -14.53 10.76
N ASP A 63 1.03 -15.36 10.75
CA ASP A 63 1.95 -15.55 11.87
C ASP A 63 2.71 -14.26 12.22
N ARG A 64 2.90 -13.37 11.24
CA ARG A 64 3.64 -12.11 11.40
C ARG A 64 2.72 -10.90 11.55
N PHE A 65 1.46 -11.01 11.15
CA PHE A 65 0.54 -9.87 11.06
C PHE A 65 0.40 -9.06 12.37
N PRO A 66 0.24 -9.66 13.57
CA PRO A 66 0.04 -8.88 14.80
C PRO A 66 1.18 -7.89 15.09
N ASP A 67 2.43 -8.38 15.06
CA ASP A 67 3.60 -7.54 15.33
C ASP A 67 3.87 -6.56 14.18
N PHE A 68 3.66 -7.02 12.94
CA PHE A 68 3.75 -6.19 11.75
C PHE A 68 2.80 -4.99 11.83
N HIS A 69 1.51 -5.24 12.10
CA HIS A 69 0.49 -4.21 12.18
C HIS A 69 0.78 -3.20 13.27
N ARG A 70 1.15 -3.67 14.48
CA ARG A 70 1.54 -2.79 15.58
C ARG A 70 2.69 -1.86 15.16
N SER A 71 3.78 -2.42 14.63
CA SER A 71 4.94 -1.61 14.25
C SER A 71 4.65 -0.65 13.09
N VAL A 72 3.86 -1.04 12.08
CA VAL A 72 3.51 -0.15 10.96
C VAL A 72 2.61 0.98 11.43
N LEU A 73 1.61 0.66 12.25
CA LEU A 73 0.69 1.66 12.80
C LEU A 73 1.45 2.66 13.68
N GLU A 74 2.27 2.19 14.62
CA GLU A 74 3.06 3.05 15.51
C GLU A 74 3.99 3.98 14.73
N ARG A 75 4.80 3.44 13.80
CA ARG A 75 5.76 4.25 13.02
C ARG A 75 5.08 5.25 12.10
N THR A 76 3.98 4.86 11.46
CA THR A 76 3.25 5.77 10.57
C THR A 76 2.53 6.85 11.36
N THR A 77 1.90 6.51 12.49
CA THR A 77 1.26 7.49 13.37
C THR A 77 2.28 8.48 13.93
N ALA A 78 3.45 8.01 14.37
CA ALA A 78 4.54 8.88 14.81
C ALA A 78 4.96 9.87 13.71
N ALA A 79 5.21 9.38 12.49
CA ALA A 79 5.55 10.23 11.36
C ALA A 79 4.46 11.27 11.06
N VAL A 80 3.18 10.89 11.11
CA VAL A 80 2.06 11.83 10.94
C VAL A 80 2.07 12.91 12.02
N HIS A 81 2.30 12.56 13.29
CA HIS A 81 2.37 13.55 14.37
C HIS A 81 3.60 14.45 14.26
N ASP A 82 4.76 13.91 13.89
CA ASP A 82 5.99 14.70 13.75
C ASP A 82 5.89 15.69 12.58
N VAL A 83 5.28 15.27 11.46
CA VAL A 83 5.21 16.05 10.22
C VAL A 83 4.02 17.01 10.17
N CYS A 84 2.87 16.61 10.74
CA CYS A 84 1.61 17.37 10.66
C CYS A 84 1.13 17.89 12.03
N GLY A 85 1.76 17.52 13.14
CA GLY A 85 1.34 17.86 14.51
C GLY A 85 0.13 17.06 15.01
N ALA A 86 -0.75 16.64 14.12
CA ALA A 86 -1.94 15.84 14.41
C ALA A 86 -2.29 14.94 13.22
N GLY A 87 -3.14 13.94 13.46
CA GLY A 87 -3.70 13.12 12.40
C GLY A 87 -4.14 11.76 12.92
N THR A 88 -4.67 10.95 12.02
CA THR A 88 -5.14 9.60 12.32
C THR A 88 -4.63 8.63 11.26
N VAL A 89 -4.25 7.44 11.72
CA VAL A 89 -3.94 6.29 10.87
C VAL A 89 -4.90 5.18 11.26
N THR A 90 -5.69 4.73 10.29
CA THR A 90 -6.64 3.63 10.48
C THR A 90 -6.24 2.46 9.58
N CYS A 91 -6.68 1.25 9.92
CA CYS A 91 -6.40 0.05 9.15
C CYS A 91 -7.68 -0.76 8.96
N ARG A 92 -7.88 -1.28 7.75
CA ARG A 92 -8.90 -2.29 7.44
C ARG A 92 -8.31 -3.40 6.59
N PHE A 93 -8.94 -4.57 6.57
CA PHE A 93 -8.62 -5.59 5.58
C PHE A 93 -9.51 -5.39 4.36
N THR A 94 -8.88 -5.29 3.20
CA THR A 94 -9.60 -5.28 1.92
C THR A 94 -9.71 -6.69 1.35
N HIS A 95 -8.69 -7.52 1.61
CA HIS A 95 -8.63 -8.92 1.20
C HIS A 95 -8.06 -9.77 2.33
N VAL A 96 -8.46 -11.04 2.34
CA VAL A 96 -8.06 -12.05 3.31
C VAL A 96 -7.77 -13.32 2.52
N TYR A 97 -6.58 -13.88 2.69
CA TYR A 97 -6.14 -15.11 2.05
C TYR A 97 -5.90 -16.20 3.10
N PRO A 98 -5.82 -17.48 2.72
CA PRO A 98 -5.46 -18.55 3.63
C PRO A 98 -4.15 -18.29 4.38
N ASP A 99 -3.20 -17.63 3.71
CA ASP A 99 -1.83 -17.46 4.21
C ASP A 99 -1.64 -16.12 4.93
N GLY A 100 -2.51 -15.13 4.72
CA GLY A 100 -2.40 -13.80 5.34
C GLY A 100 -3.40 -12.74 4.87
N PRO A 101 -3.47 -11.57 5.53
CA PRO A 101 -4.32 -10.46 5.11
C PRO A 101 -3.62 -9.51 4.13
N ALA A 102 -4.43 -8.72 3.42
CA ALA A 102 -4.01 -7.49 2.77
C ALA A 102 -4.52 -6.27 3.57
N PRO A 103 -3.76 -5.78 4.56
CA PRO A 103 -4.12 -4.58 5.30
C PRO A 103 -3.99 -3.33 4.43
N TYR A 104 -4.96 -2.44 4.63
CA TYR A 104 -5.13 -1.20 3.93
C TYR A 104 -5.24 -0.08 4.95
N TYR A 105 -4.26 0.80 4.94
CA TYR A 105 -4.14 1.90 5.86
C TYR A 105 -4.70 3.18 5.24
N THR A 106 -5.27 4.04 6.07
CA THR A 106 -5.77 5.36 5.66
C THR A 106 -5.27 6.39 6.65
N ILE A 107 -4.64 7.43 6.11
CA ILE A 107 -4.07 8.57 6.82
C ILE A 107 -4.95 9.77 6.53
N LEU A 108 -5.39 10.44 7.60
CA LEU A 108 -6.01 11.76 7.53
C LEU A 108 -5.27 12.70 8.47
N ALA A 109 -4.74 13.81 7.94
CA ALA A 109 -3.94 14.77 8.70
C ALA A 109 -4.16 16.21 8.17
N PRO A 110 -3.97 17.25 9.00
CA PRO A 110 -3.97 18.62 8.50
C PRO A 110 -2.78 18.86 7.57
N ALA A 111 -3.07 19.41 6.39
CA ALA A 111 -2.07 19.84 5.43
C ALA A 111 -1.64 21.29 5.72
N ARG A 112 -0.35 21.57 5.57
CA ARG A 112 0.20 22.93 5.62
C ARG A 112 0.32 23.46 4.20
N ARG A 113 -0.32 24.60 3.95
CA ARG A 113 -0.32 25.25 2.64
C ARG A 113 1.11 25.51 2.15
N GLY A 114 1.41 25.06 0.94
CA GLY A 114 2.74 25.20 0.31
C GLY A 114 3.77 24.18 0.77
N ALA A 115 3.39 23.20 1.61
CA ALA A 115 4.24 22.12 2.06
C ALA A 115 3.56 20.73 1.92
N GLU A 116 2.46 20.65 1.17
CA GLU A 116 1.59 19.48 1.11
C GLU A 116 2.32 18.26 0.56
N LEU A 117 3.12 18.47 -0.50
CA LEU A 117 3.88 17.40 -1.15
C LEU A 117 5.03 16.91 -0.28
N GLU A 118 5.70 17.81 0.43
CA GLU A 118 6.78 17.48 1.37
C GLU A 118 6.22 16.67 2.55
N GLN A 119 5.12 17.13 3.15
CA GLN A 119 4.46 16.41 4.25
C GLN A 119 4.05 15.00 3.80
N TRP A 120 3.40 14.91 2.64
CA TRP A 120 3.01 13.64 2.06
C TRP A 120 4.21 12.72 1.81
N ALA A 121 5.29 13.24 1.20
CA ALA A 121 6.46 12.45 0.84
C ALA A 121 7.18 11.89 2.07
N GLU A 122 7.31 12.68 3.14
CA GLU A 122 7.93 12.24 4.40
C GLU A 122 7.11 11.14 5.08
N ILE A 123 5.79 11.34 5.19
CA ILE A 123 4.88 10.35 5.78
C ILE A 123 4.88 9.07 4.96
N LYS A 124 4.80 9.16 3.63
CA LYS A 124 4.80 7.99 2.74
C LYS A 124 6.10 7.23 2.82
N ARG A 125 7.24 7.92 2.87
CA ARG A 125 8.55 7.27 3.06
C ARG A 125 8.59 6.49 4.36
N ALA A 126 8.18 7.10 5.48
CA ALA A 126 8.15 6.45 6.78
C ALA A 126 7.22 5.22 6.80
N ALA A 127 6.04 5.32 6.19
CA ALA A 127 5.10 4.20 6.06
C ALA A 127 5.70 3.06 5.22
N SER A 128 6.27 3.37 4.06
CA SER A 128 6.88 2.38 3.17
C SER A 128 8.11 1.71 3.79
N ASP A 129 8.94 2.45 4.53
CA ASP A 129 10.06 1.90 5.27
C ASP A 129 9.61 0.98 6.41
N ALA A 130 8.55 1.35 7.14
CA ALA A 130 7.96 0.50 8.16
C ALA A 130 7.41 -0.81 7.56
N VAL A 131 6.72 -0.72 6.42
CA VAL A 131 6.19 -1.89 5.69
C VAL A 131 7.33 -2.82 5.26
N ILE A 132 8.36 -2.30 4.60
CA ILE A 132 9.47 -3.15 4.13
C ILE A 132 10.29 -3.70 5.30
N GLY A 133 10.58 -2.88 6.32
CA GLY A 133 11.30 -3.31 7.52
C GLY A 133 10.54 -4.37 8.31
N GLY A 134 9.20 -4.30 8.33
CA GLY A 134 8.33 -5.32 8.90
C GLY A 134 8.18 -6.58 8.05
N GLY A 135 8.66 -6.58 6.81
CA GLY A 135 8.63 -7.70 5.87
C GLY A 135 7.31 -7.89 5.12
N GLY A 136 6.49 -6.84 5.02
CA GLY A 136 5.32 -6.82 4.14
C GLY A 136 5.71 -6.52 2.69
N THR A 137 4.81 -6.79 1.74
CA THR A 137 5.00 -6.37 0.34
C THR A 137 4.83 -4.85 0.21
N ILE A 138 5.61 -4.16 -0.64
CA ILE A 138 5.44 -2.70 -0.80
C ILE A 138 4.06 -2.31 -1.34
N THR A 139 3.45 -3.21 -2.09
CA THR A 139 2.11 -3.09 -2.64
C THR A 139 1.47 -4.47 -2.65
N HIS A 140 0.15 -4.55 -2.50
CA HIS A 140 -0.65 -5.72 -2.84
C HIS A 140 -1.41 -5.50 -4.16
N HIS A 141 -1.96 -4.30 -4.41
CA HIS A 141 -2.72 -4.02 -5.64
C HIS A 141 -2.59 -2.60 -6.23
N HIS A 142 -1.95 -1.65 -5.54
CA HIS A 142 -1.70 -0.31 -6.11
C HIS A 142 -0.61 -0.29 -7.20
N ALA A 143 0.11 -1.41 -7.37
CA ALA A 143 1.27 -1.54 -8.23
C ALA A 143 2.46 -0.68 -7.77
N VAL A 144 3.58 -0.82 -8.48
CA VAL A 144 4.86 -0.23 -8.07
C VAL A 144 4.94 1.24 -8.49
N GLY A 145 4.74 1.53 -9.77
CA GLY A 145 4.89 2.89 -10.29
C GLY A 145 6.30 3.47 -10.03
N ARG A 146 6.40 4.80 -10.04
CA ARG A 146 7.63 5.52 -9.64
C ARG A 146 7.73 5.65 -8.13
N GLU A 147 6.58 5.79 -7.47
CA GLU A 147 6.45 6.02 -6.04
C GLU A 147 7.03 4.86 -5.22
N HIS A 148 6.62 3.62 -5.47
CA HIS A 148 7.08 2.47 -4.67
C HIS A 148 8.41 1.88 -5.16
N ARG A 149 9.05 2.49 -6.17
CA ARG A 149 10.13 1.84 -6.91
C ARG A 149 11.33 1.48 -6.04
N ALA A 150 11.78 2.42 -5.21
CA ALA A 150 12.95 2.24 -4.35
C ALA A 150 12.79 1.03 -3.40
N TRP A 151 11.57 0.79 -2.91
CA TRP A 151 11.26 -0.35 -2.05
C TRP A 151 11.04 -1.65 -2.84
N TYR A 152 10.41 -1.57 -4.01
CA TYR A 152 10.27 -2.73 -4.89
C TYR A 152 11.64 -3.31 -5.31
N ASP A 153 12.63 -2.46 -5.57
CA ASP A 153 13.99 -2.91 -5.91
C ASP A 153 14.66 -3.70 -4.78
N ARG A 154 14.29 -3.43 -3.51
CA ARG A 154 14.75 -4.22 -2.36
C ARG A 154 14.07 -5.60 -2.28
N GLN A 155 12.87 -5.73 -2.84
CA GLN A 155 12.07 -6.97 -2.82
C GLN A 155 12.26 -7.84 -4.07
N ARG A 156 12.67 -7.23 -5.19
CA ARG A 156 12.86 -7.91 -6.47
C ARG A 156 14.31 -8.37 -6.63
N PRO A 157 14.57 -9.69 -6.73
CA PRO A 157 15.90 -10.19 -7.05
C PRO A 157 16.36 -9.81 -8.48
N GLU A 158 17.67 -9.66 -8.67
CA GLU A 158 18.26 -9.26 -9.94
C GLU A 158 17.89 -10.18 -11.13
N PRO A 159 17.82 -11.52 -11.01
CA PRO A 159 17.38 -12.36 -12.13
C PRO A 159 15.96 -12.02 -12.63
N PHE A 160 15.05 -11.66 -11.72
CA PHE A 160 13.70 -11.23 -12.10
C PHE A 160 13.73 -9.84 -12.74
N ALA A 161 14.60 -8.96 -12.27
CA ALA A 161 14.84 -7.65 -12.89
C ALA A 161 15.33 -7.81 -14.34
N ALA A 162 16.32 -8.68 -14.57
CA ALA A 162 16.87 -8.96 -15.89
C ALA A 162 15.82 -9.52 -16.85
N ALA A 163 15.00 -10.48 -16.40
CA ALA A 163 13.91 -11.03 -17.20
C ALA A 163 12.91 -9.95 -17.65
N LEU A 164 12.49 -9.07 -16.73
CA LEU A 164 11.58 -7.99 -17.07
C LEU A 164 12.23 -6.92 -17.99
N ARG A 165 13.51 -6.61 -17.82
CA ARG A 165 14.25 -5.70 -18.73
C ARG A 165 14.31 -6.27 -20.14
N ALA A 166 14.65 -7.57 -20.26
CA ALA A 166 14.72 -8.24 -21.55
C ALA A 166 13.35 -8.25 -22.26
N ALA A 167 12.27 -8.57 -21.52
CA ALA A 167 10.91 -8.48 -22.05
C ALA A 167 10.57 -7.06 -22.51
N LYS A 168 10.89 -6.03 -21.70
CA LYS A 168 10.68 -4.63 -22.04
C LYS A 168 11.43 -4.21 -23.31
N ALA A 169 12.70 -4.59 -23.44
CA ALA A 169 13.51 -4.28 -24.61
C ALA A 169 12.98 -4.96 -25.89
N ALA A 170 12.45 -6.18 -25.77
CA ALA A 170 11.88 -6.91 -26.90
C ALA A 170 10.57 -6.29 -27.42
N VAL A 171 9.70 -5.82 -26.51
CA VAL A 171 8.37 -5.28 -26.88
C VAL A 171 8.35 -3.76 -27.08
N ASP A 172 9.34 -3.04 -26.54
CA ASP A 172 9.47 -1.58 -26.64
C ASP A 172 10.94 -1.18 -26.89
N PRO A 173 11.49 -1.52 -28.07
CA PRO A 173 12.90 -1.30 -28.39
C PRO A 173 13.32 0.17 -28.42
N THR A 174 12.37 1.10 -28.60
CA THR A 174 12.61 2.55 -28.60
C THR A 174 12.36 3.19 -27.23
N GLY A 175 11.85 2.44 -26.25
CA GLY A 175 11.58 2.92 -24.90
C GLY A 175 10.45 3.95 -24.81
N ALA A 176 9.49 3.92 -25.74
CA ALA A 176 8.41 4.90 -25.83
C ALA A 176 7.30 4.67 -24.78
N LEU A 177 7.12 3.42 -24.33
CA LEU A 177 6.01 3.07 -23.44
C LEU A 177 6.36 3.38 -21.98
N ASN A 178 6.00 4.58 -21.52
CA ASN A 178 6.10 5.06 -20.14
C ASN A 178 7.51 4.88 -19.51
N PRO A 179 8.52 5.62 -20.01
CA PRO A 179 9.91 5.48 -19.57
C PRO A 179 10.09 5.88 -18.09
N GLY A 180 11.06 5.25 -17.41
CA GLY A 180 11.46 5.65 -16.05
C GLY A 180 10.54 5.16 -14.92
N VAL A 181 9.68 4.17 -15.16
CA VAL A 181 8.81 3.59 -14.10
C VAL A 181 9.48 2.42 -13.41
N LEU A 182 9.65 1.31 -14.13
CA LEU A 182 10.25 0.09 -13.59
C LEU A 182 11.72 -0.07 -13.97
N PHE A 183 12.28 0.80 -14.80
CA PHE A 183 13.70 0.80 -15.16
C PHE A 183 14.11 2.23 -15.45
N ASP A 184 15.38 2.53 -15.22
CA ASP A 184 15.95 3.82 -15.60
C ASP A 184 15.74 4.06 -17.09
N SER A 185 15.46 5.31 -17.43
CA SER A 185 15.27 5.66 -18.83
C SER A 185 16.61 5.60 -19.58
N VAL A 186 16.56 5.20 -20.85
CA VAL A 186 17.74 5.14 -21.74
C VAL A 186 18.43 6.51 -21.89
N ARG A 187 17.74 7.61 -21.56
CA ARG A 187 18.28 8.99 -21.55
C ARG A 187 18.97 9.38 -20.24
N GLY A 188 19.25 8.43 -19.34
CA GLY A 188 19.98 8.68 -18.10
C GLY A 188 19.18 9.38 -17.00
N ARG A 189 17.85 9.56 -17.14
CA ARG A 189 17.01 9.96 -16.00
C ARG A 189 16.77 8.75 -15.10
N PRO A 190 17.12 8.84 -13.80
CA PRO A 190 16.85 7.77 -12.84
C PRO A 190 15.34 7.54 -12.70
N ALA A 191 14.94 6.27 -12.57
CA ALA A 191 13.56 5.92 -12.28
C ALA A 191 13.21 6.32 -10.83
N GLY A 192 12.07 7.00 -10.64
CA GLY A 192 11.57 7.38 -9.30
C GLY A 192 11.60 8.88 -8.98
N GLU A 193 12.29 9.72 -9.75
CA GLU A 193 12.18 11.18 -9.57
C GLU A 193 10.84 11.70 -10.12
N LEU A 194 9.98 12.16 -9.22
CA LEU A 194 8.86 13.03 -9.57
C LEU A 194 9.47 14.34 -10.09
N GLY A 195 9.30 14.62 -11.38
CA GLY A 195 9.70 15.90 -11.94
C GLY A 195 8.94 17.00 -11.21
N GLY A 196 9.67 17.90 -10.54
CA GLY A 196 9.09 19.16 -10.08
C GLY A 196 8.48 19.86 -11.29
N VAL A 197 7.18 20.14 -11.22
CA VAL A 197 6.55 21.08 -12.13
C VAL A 197 7.04 22.45 -11.68
N THR A 198 8.03 22.99 -12.38
CA THR A 198 8.35 24.42 -12.37
C THR A 198 7.20 25.20 -12.99
#